data_AF-A0A3M8D752-F1
#
_entry.id   AF-A0A3M8D752-F1
#
_cell.length_a   1.000
_cell.length_b   1.000
_cell.length_c   1.000
_cell.angle_alpha   90.00
_cell.angle_beta   90.00
_cell.angle_gamma   90.00
#
_symmetry.space_group_name_H-M   'P 1'
#
loop_
_entity.id
_entity.type
_entity.pdbx_description
1 polymer ?
#
loop_
_entity_poly.entity_id
_entity_poly.type
_entity_poly.pdbx_seq_one_letter_code
_entity_poly.pdbx_strand_id
1 'polypeptide(L)'
;MSPVLTATVRLDRSEEASILLVERKSWLERLSVRFLKQPAYFRIRLDDLGTQVLSQCTGNQTVQEIAEELGTRFGEAAEPVLPRLVKFLQIVEEHGWIRWEKEKR
;
A
#
# COMPACT_ATOMS: atom_id res chain seq x y z
N MET A 1 -12.44 10.67 -1.82
CA MET A 1 -12.28 9.48 -0.95
C MET A 1 -10.82 9.35 -0.59
N SER A 2 -10.52 9.05 0.67
CA SER A 2 -9.16 9.04 1.17
C SER A 2 -8.75 7.61 1.51
N PRO A 3 -7.67 7.06 0.91
CA PRO A 3 -7.22 5.71 1.19
C PRO A 3 -6.50 5.65 2.55
N VAL A 4 -6.72 4.57 3.29
CA VAL A 4 -6.14 4.28 4.61
C VAL A 4 -5.55 2.89 4.62
N LEU A 5 -4.30 2.74 5.08
CA LEU A 5 -3.71 1.43 5.32
C LEU A 5 -4.49 0.63 6.37
N THR A 6 -4.77 -0.64 6.07
CA THR A 6 -5.40 -1.54 7.03
C THR A 6 -4.42 -1.98 8.11
N ALA A 7 -4.94 -2.34 9.29
CA ALA A 7 -4.11 -2.76 10.42
C ALA A 7 -3.30 -4.05 10.17
N THR A 8 -3.64 -4.79 9.10
CA THR A 8 -2.96 -6.02 8.66
C THR A 8 -1.69 -5.79 7.88
N VAL A 9 -1.44 -4.54 7.52
CA VAL A 9 -0.32 -4.15 6.67
C VAL A 9 0.57 -3.18 7.45
N ARG A 10 1.87 -3.44 7.41
CA ARG A 10 2.90 -2.58 7.98
C ARG A 10 3.86 -2.19 6.89
N LEU A 11 4.14 -0.89 6.77
CA LEU A 11 5.17 -0.37 5.89
C LEU A 11 6.47 -0.25 6.71
N ASP A 12 7.48 -1.02 6.34
CA ASP A 12 8.82 -0.98 6.92
C ASP A 12 9.77 -0.29 5.94
N ARG A 13 10.31 0.86 6.32
CA ARG A 13 11.25 1.63 5.49
C ARG A 13 12.66 1.27 5.92
N SER A 14 13.32 0.40 5.16
CA SER A 14 14.75 0.12 5.30
C SER A 14 15.56 1.04 4.39
N GLU A 15 16.87 1.22 4.66
CA GLU A 15 17.73 2.17 3.94
C GLU A 15 17.89 1.87 2.45
N GLU A 16 17.62 0.63 2.00
CA GLU A 16 17.78 0.20 0.61
C GLU A 16 16.46 -0.08 -0.14
N ALA A 17 15.36 -0.31 0.57
CA ALA A 17 14.05 -0.59 -0.03
C ALA A 17 12.92 -0.50 1.01
N SER A 18 11.73 -0.10 0.56
CA SER A 18 10.53 -0.20 1.40
C SER A 18 9.90 -1.58 1.26
N ILE A 19 9.68 -2.22 2.40
CA ILE A 19 9.11 -3.56 2.49
C ILE A 19 7.72 -3.44 3.11
N LEU A 20 6.72 -3.92 2.38
CA LEU A 20 5.39 -4.10 2.90
C LEU A 20 5.29 -5.47 3.59
N LEU A 21 4.95 -5.46 4.87
CA LEU A 21 4.67 -6.67 5.65
C LEU A 21 3.17 -6.90 5.70
N VAL A 22 2.71 -8.00 5.10
CA VAL A 22 1.30 -8.38 5.08
C VAL A 22 1.10 -9.61 5.96
N GLU A 23 0.23 -9.49 6.96
CA GLU A 23 -0.09 -10.59 7.88
C GLU A 23 -0.81 -11.75 7.19
N ARG A 24 -0.35 -12.98 7.47
CA ARG A 24 -1.07 -14.20 7.11
C ARG A 24 -2.23 -14.44 8.09
N LYS A 25 -3.45 -14.11 7.68
CA LYS A 25 -4.63 -14.22 8.57
C LYS A 25 -5.49 -15.45 8.35
N SER A 26 -5.38 -16.15 7.22
CA SER A 26 -6.21 -17.33 6.99
C SER A 26 -5.88 -18.44 7.99
N TRP A 27 -6.90 -19.17 8.44
CA TRP A 27 -6.74 -20.26 9.40
C TRP A 27 -5.80 -21.35 8.86
N LEU A 28 -5.84 -21.62 7.55
CA LEU A 28 -4.90 -22.52 6.87
C LEU A 28 -3.47 -22.01 6.96
N GLU A 29 -3.26 -20.71 6.74
CA GLU A 29 -1.92 -20.12 6.82
C GLU A 29 -1.37 -20.14 8.24
N ARG A 30 -2.21 -19.92 9.25
CA ARG A 30 -1.81 -20.03 10.66
C ARG A 30 -1.36 -21.44 11.03
N LEU A 31 -2.04 -22.47 10.49
CA LEU A 31 -1.61 -23.85 10.62
C LEU A 31 -0.26 -24.06 9.92
N SER A 32 -0.09 -23.57 8.70
CA SER A 32 1.19 -23.69 7.99
C SER A 32 2.35 -22.99 8.70
N VAL A 33 2.14 -21.81 9.29
CA VAL A 33 3.17 -21.14 10.10
C VAL A 33 3.56 -21.98 11.32
N ARG A 34 2.56 -22.55 12.02
CA ARG A 34 2.77 -23.32 13.25
C ARG A 34 3.39 -24.70 13.00
N PHE A 35 3.02 -25.37 11.92
CA PHE A 35 3.44 -26.75 11.63
C PHE A 35 4.57 -26.85 10.60
N LEU A 36 4.64 -25.93 9.63
CA LEU A 36 5.64 -25.93 8.54
C LEU A 36 6.72 -24.85 8.71
N LYS A 37 6.75 -24.14 9.85
CA LYS A 37 7.71 -23.06 10.17
C LYS A 37 7.79 -21.97 9.10
N GLN A 38 6.71 -21.76 8.35
CA GLN A 38 6.65 -20.71 7.34
C GLN A 38 6.64 -19.32 7.98
N PRO A 39 7.18 -18.29 7.30
CA PRO A 39 7.16 -16.92 7.81
C PRO A 39 5.73 -16.40 7.98
N ALA A 40 5.46 -15.79 9.14
CA ALA A 40 4.12 -15.28 9.52
C ALA A 40 3.65 -14.07 8.69
N TYR A 41 4.56 -13.45 7.94
CA TYR A 41 4.30 -12.27 7.12
C TYR A 41 4.83 -12.49 5.71
N PHE A 42 4.08 -12.00 4.72
CA PHE A 42 4.62 -11.79 3.39
C PHE A 42 5.45 -10.51 3.38
N ARG A 43 6.65 -10.57 2.80
CA ARG A 43 7.53 -9.40 2.61
C ARG A 43 7.47 -9.01 1.13
N ILE A 44 6.85 -7.89 0.82
CA ILE A 44 6.67 -7.41 -0.55
C ILE A 44 7.55 -6.18 -0.72
N ARG A 45 8.50 -6.25 -1.65
CA ARG A 45 9.34 -5.09 -1.98
C ARG A 45 8.52 -4.13 -2.83
N LEU A 46 8.44 -2.87 -2.40
CA LEU A 46 7.81 -1.81 -3.16
C LEU A 46 8.86 -1.06 -3.98
N ASP A 47 8.42 -0.54 -5.12
CA ASP A 47 9.14 0.47 -5.88
C ASP A 47 8.98 1.85 -5.20
N ASP A 48 9.75 2.84 -5.65
CA ASP A 48 9.72 4.19 -5.06
C ASP A 48 8.33 4.83 -5.15
N LEU A 49 7.61 4.58 -6.25
CA LEU A 49 6.25 5.07 -6.44
C LEU A 49 5.27 4.40 -5.48
N GLY A 50 5.22 3.06 -5.43
CA GLY A 50 4.33 2.32 -4.53
C GLY A 50 4.61 2.64 -3.05
N THR A 51 5.88 2.85 -2.70
CA THR A 51 6.31 3.33 -1.39
C THR A 51 5.71 4.68 -1.04
N GLN A 52 5.80 5.63 -1.98
CA GLN A 52 5.26 6.97 -1.79
C GLN A 52 3.74 6.93 -1.60
N VAL A 53 3.03 6.27 -2.52
CA VAL A 53 1.57 6.14 -2.47
C VAL A 53 1.11 5.56 -1.14
N LEU A 54 1.64 4.41 -0.73
CA LEU A 54 1.20 3.73 0.49
C LEU A 54 1.54 4.54 1.74
N SER A 55 2.62 5.32 1.73
CA SER A 55 2.93 6.20 2.85
C SER A 55 1.99 7.39 3.00
N GLN A 56 1.36 7.81 1.91
CA GLN A 56 0.37 8.87 1.90
C GLN A 56 -1.05 8.37 2.23
N CYS A 57 -1.28 7.05 2.20
CA CYS A 57 -2.55 6.38 2.52
C CYS A 57 -2.85 6.40 4.04
N THR A 58 -3.00 7.59 4.60
CA THR A 58 -3.29 7.86 6.02
C THR A 58 -4.75 8.21 6.28
N GLY A 59 -5.56 8.39 5.23
CA GLY A 59 -6.95 8.87 5.31
C GLY A 59 -7.11 10.38 5.32
N ASN A 60 -6.00 11.12 5.45
CA ASN A 60 -6.02 12.59 5.44
C ASN A 60 -5.86 13.18 4.05
N GLN A 61 -5.46 12.39 3.06
CA GLN A 61 -5.21 12.83 1.69
C GLN A 61 -6.11 12.11 0.71
N THR A 62 -6.64 12.83 -0.26
CA THR A 62 -7.46 12.31 -1.35
C THR A 62 -6.60 11.72 -2.45
N VAL A 63 -7.19 10.88 -3.31
CA VAL A 63 -6.51 10.34 -4.49
C VAL A 63 -5.93 11.45 -5.39
N GLN A 64 -6.62 12.58 -5.47
CA GLN A 64 -6.21 13.68 -6.33
C GLN A 64 -5.00 14.42 -5.75
N GLU A 65 -4.99 14.71 -4.45
CA GLU A 65 -3.83 15.30 -3.76
C GLU A 65 -2.60 14.38 -3.87
N ILE A 66 -2.80 13.07 -3.70
CA ILE A 66 -1.73 12.07 -3.89
C ILE A 66 -1.21 12.11 -5.33
N ALA A 67 -2.09 12.21 -6.34
CA ALA A 67 -1.69 12.29 -7.74
C ALA A 67 -0.88 13.56 -8.04
N GLU A 68 -1.27 14.70 -7.48
CA GLU A 68 -0.58 15.98 -7.64
C GLU A 68 0.81 15.95 -6.99
N GLU A 69 0.94 15.39 -5.78
CA GLU A 69 2.24 15.24 -5.11
C GLU A 69 3.17 14.29 -5.89
N LEU A 70 2.63 13.19 -6.42
CA LEU A 70 3.37 12.27 -7.28
C LEU A 70 3.82 12.92 -8.58
N GLY A 71 2.94 13.70 -9.23
CA GLY A 71 3.30 14.43 -10.45
C GLY A 71 4.41 15.44 -10.20
N THR A 72 4.35 16.14 -9.07
CA THR A 72 5.39 17.10 -8.66
C THR A 72 6.73 16.41 -8.39
N ARG A 73 6.71 15.24 -7.76
CA ARG A 73 7.93 14.52 -7.34
C ARG A 73 8.59 13.70 -8.45
N PHE A 74 7.80 13.11 -9.35
CA PHE A 74 8.28 12.18 -10.38
C PHE A 74 8.25 12.78 -11.80
N GLY A 75 7.67 13.97 -12.01
CA GLY A 75 7.69 14.71 -13.28
C GLY A 75 7.06 13.95 -14.46
N GLU A 76 7.53 14.23 -15.68
CA GLU A 76 7.05 13.60 -16.92
C GLU A 76 7.22 12.07 -16.96
N ALA A 77 8.11 11.49 -16.12
CA ALA A 77 8.31 10.04 -16.06
C ALA A 77 7.10 9.27 -15.48
N ALA A 78 6.16 9.99 -14.88
CA ALA A 78 4.97 9.40 -14.27
C ALA A 78 3.71 9.56 -15.13
N GLU A 79 3.77 10.17 -16.32
CA GLU A 79 2.59 10.26 -17.19
C GLU A 79 2.20 8.91 -17.80
N PRO A 80 0.91 8.51 -17.75
CA PRO A 80 -0.21 9.18 -17.08
C PRO A 80 -0.29 8.79 -15.59
N VAL A 81 -0.11 9.76 -14.68
CA VAL A 81 0.05 9.56 -13.22
C VAL A 81 -1.23 9.02 -12.60
N LEU A 82 -2.34 9.68 -12.91
CA LEU A 82 -3.61 9.44 -12.27
C LEU A 82 -4.20 8.06 -12.63
N PRO A 83 -4.22 7.61 -13.90
CA PRO A 83 -4.65 6.25 -14.24
C PRO A 83 -3.78 5.17 -13.61
N ARG A 84 -2.45 5.36 -13.56
CA ARG A 84 -1.52 4.41 -12.92
C ARG A 84 -1.75 4.33 -11.41
N LEU A 85 -1.91 5.48 -10.75
CA LEU A 85 -2.25 5.57 -9.34
C LEU A 85 -3.57 4.86 -9.03
N VAL A 86 -4.62 5.16 -9.80
CA VAL A 86 -5.94 4.53 -9.63
C VAL A 86 -5.81 3.02 -9.79
N LYS A 87 -5.08 2.54 -10.80
CA LYS A 87 -4.89 1.10 -11.00
C LYS A 87 -4.12 0.45 -9.85
N PHE A 88 -3.09 1.12 -9.34
CA PHE A 88 -2.35 0.67 -8.18
C PHE A 88 -3.25 0.57 -6.94
N LEU A 89 -4.03 1.63 -6.65
CA LEU A 89 -4.97 1.67 -5.53
C LEU A 89 -6.03 0.55 -5.62
N GLN A 90 -6.54 0.25 -6.82
CA GLN A 90 -7.44 -0.88 -7.05
C GLN A 90 -6.79 -2.22 -6.69
N ILE A 91 -5.55 -2.46 -7.12
CA ILE A 91 -4.84 -3.73 -6.83
C ILE A 91 -4.66 -3.90 -5.31
N VAL A 92 -4.22 -2.85 -4.61
CA VAL A 92 -3.99 -2.94 -3.16
C VAL A 92 -5.29 -2.98 -2.36
N GLU A 93 -6.38 -2.43 -2.89
CA GLU A 93 -7.74 -2.58 -2.34
C GLU A 93 -8.25 -4.01 -2.49
N GLU A 94 -8.11 -4.63 -3.66
CA GLU A 94 -8.49 -6.04 -3.90
C GLU A 94 -7.74 -7.00 -2.97
N HIS A 95 -6.49 -6.68 -2.63
CA HIS A 95 -5.70 -7.42 -1.65
C HIS A 95 -6.04 -7.09 -0.18
N GLY A 96 -6.94 -6.14 0.07
CA GLY A 96 -7.36 -5.72 1.43
C GLY A 96 -6.30 -4.94 2.20
N TRP A 97 -5.31 -4.36 1.51
CA TRP A 97 -4.23 -3.59 2.15
C TRP A 97 -4.63 -2.16 2.48
N ILE A 98 -5.60 -1.63 1.74
CA ILE A 98 -6.19 -0.32 2.00
C ILE A 98 -7.70 -0.42 2.19
N ARG A 99 -8.26 0.60 2.83
CA ARG A 99 -9.70 0.86 2.90
C ARG A 99 -9.96 2.32 2.55
N TRP A 100 -11.17 2.63 2.11
CA TRP A 100 -11.58 4.00 1.82
C TRP A 100 -12.30 4.62 3.02
N GLU A 101 -11.86 5.79 3.44
CA GLU A 101 -12.59 6.63 4.38
C GLU A 101 -13.32 7.74 3.63
N LYS A 102 -14.55 8.03 4.07
CA LYS A 102 -15.31 9.17 3.59
C LYS A 102 -14.72 10.43 4.20
N GLU A 103 -14.56 11.44 3.37
CA GLU A 103 -14.06 12.76 3.73
C GLU A 103 -14.85 13.28 4.95
N LYS A 104 -14.16 13.64 6.03
CA LYS A 104 -14.78 14.30 7.17
C LYS A 104 -15.20 15.69 6.71
N ARG A 105 -16.49 15.83 6.40
CA ARG A 105 -17.13 17.12 6.14
C ARG A 105 -17.18 17.98 7.40
#